data_AF-A0AAN9GKA3-F1
#
_entry.id   AF-A0AAN9GKA3-F1
#
_cell.length_a   1.000
_cell.length_b   1.000
_cell.length_c   1.000
_cell.angle_alpha   90.00
_cell.angle_beta   90.00
_cell.angle_gamma   90.00
#
_symmetry.space_group_name_H-M   'P 1'
#
loop_
_entity.id
_entity.type
_entity.pdbx_description
1 polymer ?
#
loop_
_entity_poly.entity_id
_entity_poly.type
_entity_poly.pdbx_seq_one_letter_code
_entity_poly.pdbx_strand_id
1 'polypeptide(L)'
;MASATAKGEHSKQLTETFLKLRSEALKRGLSDKQVRETVDKSESTSNGHDREWWRECQSFLTDPAHRVHIIVLSLALCVSVALVSFGLLRDYVTSTPCIVDNNIISEEMFRPKVDCNMCKDVFNVPEEKDLSAETFYEKYSFTGRPVLVKGGILDWPAMNTFNFTFFRNLYKKTKGALQIIEDDCQFFPYNTEFLTLADALNMSDDRAAFKPGEEPWYIGW
;
A
#
# COMPACT_ATOMS: atom_id res chain seq x y z
N MET A 1 5.02 9.51 25.92
CA MET A 1 6.21 9.65 26.79
C MET A 1 6.17 10.89 27.70
N ALA A 2 5.52 12.00 27.33
CA ALA A 2 5.45 13.22 28.16
C ALA A 2 4.66 13.12 29.49
N SER A 3 3.72 12.18 29.61
CA SER A 3 2.86 12.02 30.81
C SER A 3 3.56 11.33 31.99
N ALA A 4 4.54 10.45 31.72
CA ALA A 4 5.27 9.74 32.77
C ALA A 4 6.29 10.65 33.50
N THR A 5 6.91 11.59 32.78
CA THR A 5 7.85 12.57 33.32
C THR A 5 7.18 13.59 34.24
N ALA A 6 5.97 14.05 33.93
CA ALA A 6 5.24 15.01 34.76
C ALA A 6 4.84 14.45 36.13
N LYS A 7 4.46 13.17 36.18
CA LYS A 7 4.08 12.49 37.43
C LYS A 7 5.30 12.27 38.36
N GLY A 8 6.47 12.01 37.77
CA GLY A 8 7.73 11.87 38.52
C GLY A 8 8.20 13.17 39.17
N GLU A 9 8.08 14.29 38.45
CA GLU A 9 8.46 15.62 38.94
C GLU A 9 7.58 16.07 40.12
N HIS A 10 6.26 15.87 39.99
CA HIS A 10 5.30 16.20 41.03
C HIS A 10 5.49 15.38 42.32
N SER A 11 5.80 14.08 42.17
CA SER A 11 6.07 13.20 43.32
C SER A 11 7.34 13.61 44.08
N LYS A 12 8.39 14.06 43.38
CA LYS A 12 9.59 14.61 44.01
C LYS A 12 9.28 15.88 44.80
N GLN A 13 8.56 16.82 44.19
CA GLN A 13 8.20 18.08 44.83
C GLN A 13 7.36 17.88 46.10
N LEU A 14 6.42 16.94 46.09
CA LEU A 14 5.65 16.54 47.27
C LEU A 14 6.54 15.96 48.37
N THR A 15 7.47 15.08 48.00
CA THR A 15 8.40 14.44 48.96
C THR A 15 9.27 15.48 49.64
N GLU A 16 9.84 16.42 48.88
CA GLU A 16 10.66 17.51 49.41
C GLU A 16 9.87 18.42 50.36
N THR A 17 8.64 18.77 49.97
CA THR A 17 7.74 19.58 50.79
C THR A 17 7.41 18.86 52.10
N PHE A 18 7.12 17.56 52.05
CA PHE A 18 6.83 16.75 53.22
C PHE A 18 8.03 16.66 54.17
N LEU A 19 9.23 16.45 53.64
CA LEU A 19 10.47 16.42 54.44
C LEU A 19 10.72 17.76 55.13
N LYS A 20 10.48 18.88 54.43
CA LYS A 20 10.61 20.23 55.01
C LYS A 20 9.62 20.44 56.16
N LEU A 21 8.35 20.13 55.95
CA LEU A 21 7.30 20.26 56.99
C LEU A 21 7.58 19.38 58.20
N ARG A 22 8.03 18.13 57.99
CA ARG A 22 8.46 17.26 59.09
C ARG A 22 9.59 17.90 59.89
N SER A 23 10.61 18.44 59.22
CA SER A 23 11.74 19.09 59.90
C SER A 23 11.31 20.30 60.74
N GLU A 24 10.34 21.08 60.26
CA GLU A 24 9.79 22.23 60.98
C GLU A 24 8.94 21.78 62.18
N ALA A 25 8.15 20.72 62.04
CA ALA A 25 7.37 20.13 63.12
C ALA A 25 8.28 19.61 64.25
N LEU A 26 9.37 18.93 63.90
CA LEU A 26 10.37 18.47 64.87
C LEU A 26 11.04 19.65 65.61
N LYS A 27 11.39 20.73 64.90
CA LYS A 27 11.94 21.96 65.51
C LYS A 27 10.96 22.64 66.48
N ARG A 28 9.66 22.46 66.27
CA ARG A 28 8.59 22.98 67.16
C ARG A 28 8.28 22.05 68.33
N GLY A 29 9.08 20.99 68.54
CA GLY A 29 8.98 20.08 69.68
C GLY A 29 7.98 18.93 69.50
N LEU A 30 7.44 18.72 68.29
CA LEU A 30 6.64 17.53 68.01
C LEU A 30 7.56 16.30 67.86
N SER A 31 7.07 15.15 68.32
CA SER A 31 7.73 13.86 68.05
C SER A 31 7.32 13.31 66.68
N ASP A 32 8.19 12.49 66.09
CA ASP A 32 7.89 11.77 64.84
C ASP A 32 6.60 10.94 64.92
N LYS A 33 6.25 10.45 66.12
CA LYS A 33 5.01 9.70 66.36
C LYS A 33 3.77 10.58 66.12
N GLN A 34 3.78 11.80 66.65
CA GLN A 34 2.66 12.75 66.50
C GLN A 34 2.51 13.24 65.06
N VAL A 35 3.63 13.40 64.35
CA VAL A 35 3.62 13.75 62.91
C VAL A 35 2.98 12.62 62.11
N ARG A 36 3.36 11.37 62.37
CA ARG A 36 2.78 10.19 61.69
C ARG A 36 1.28 10.06 61.96
N GLU A 37 0.84 10.16 63.22
CA GLU A 37 -0.58 10.07 63.59
C GLU A 37 -1.44 11.14 62.88
N THR A 38 -0.89 12.33 62.66
CA THR A 38 -1.60 13.42 61.96
C THR A 38 -1.79 13.10 60.47
N VAL A 39 -0.78 12.52 59.83
CA VAL A 39 -0.83 12.11 58.43
C VAL A 39 -1.82 10.95 58.25
N ASP A 40 -1.73 9.92 59.08
CA ASP A 40 -2.60 8.74 59.02
C ASP A 40 -4.09 9.13 59.21
N LYS A 41 -4.36 10.10 60.11
CA LYS A 41 -5.72 10.63 60.31
C LYS A 41 -6.24 11.36 59.08
N SER A 42 -5.40 12.13 58.37
CA SER A 42 -5.78 12.81 57.13
C SER A 42 -6.14 11.82 56.00
N GLU A 43 -5.41 10.71 55.90
CA GLU A 43 -5.64 9.66 54.89
C GLU A 43 -6.95 8.90 55.14
N SER A 44 -7.29 8.63 56.41
CA SER A 44 -8.56 8.02 56.78
C SER A 44 -9.79 8.85 56.36
N THR A 45 -9.64 10.18 56.31
CA THR A 45 -10.72 11.11 55.94
C THR A 45 -10.89 11.18 54.41
N SER A 46 -9.79 11.08 53.66
CA SER A 46 -9.78 11.00 52.18
C SER A 46 -10.45 9.72 51.67
N ASN A 47 -10.18 8.58 52.30
CA ASN A 47 -10.75 7.27 51.93
C ASN A 47 -12.28 7.15 52.17
N GLY A 48 -12.92 8.16 52.78
CA GLY A 48 -14.37 8.27 52.89
C GLY A 48 -15.03 8.73 51.59
N HIS A 49 -14.42 9.71 50.92
CA HIS A 49 -15.00 10.34 49.73
C HIS A 49 -14.98 9.42 48.51
N ASP A 50 -13.89 8.66 48.32
CA ASP A 50 -13.79 7.66 47.25
C ASP A 50 -14.84 6.54 47.42
N ARG A 51 -15.16 6.16 48.66
CA ARG A 51 -16.18 5.12 48.94
C ARG A 51 -17.61 5.60 48.65
N GLU A 52 -17.89 6.89 48.81
CA GLU A 52 -19.19 7.48 48.45
C GLU A 52 -19.33 7.59 46.93
N TRP A 53 -18.29 8.05 46.24
CA TRP A 53 -18.26 8.12 44.77
C TRP A 53 -18.47 6.73 44.13
N TRP A 54 -17.80 5.70 44.64
CA TRP A 54 -18.01 4.32 44.17
C TRP A 54 -19.43 3.81 44.41
N ARG A 55 -20.08 4.19 45.53
CA ARG A 55 -21.47 3.81 45.82
C ARG A 55 -22.47 4.52 44.91
N GLU A 56 -22.23 5.79 44.60
CA GLU A 56 -23.07 6.54 43.65
C GLU A 56 -22.98 5.95 42.24
N CYS A 57 -21.78 5.68 41.73
CA CYS A 57 -21.60 4.99 40.44
C CYS A 57 -22.24 3.59 40.44
N GLN A 58 -22.10 2.83 41.52
CA GLN A 58 -22.70 1.51 41.63
C GLN A 58 -24.23 1.59 41.61
N SER A 59 -24.83 2.59 42.27
CA SER A 59 -26.28 2.82 42.24
C SER A 59 -26.78 3.18 40.84
N PHE A 60 -26.01 4.02 40.11
CA PHE A 60 -26.29 4.44 38.74
C PHE A 60 -26.23 3.28 37.74
N LEU A 61 -25.31 2.31 37.96
CA LEU A 61 -25.17 1.11 37.13
C LEU A 61 -26.23 0.04 37.43
N THR A 62 -26.85 0.07 38.61
CA THR A 62 -27.88 -0.89 39.03
C THR A 62 -29.31 -0.45 38.70
N ASP A 63 -29.54 0.82 38.36
CA ASP A 63 -30.87 1.32 38.00
C ASP A 63 -31.37 0.65 36.69
N PRO A 64 -32.53 -0.02 36.70
CA PRO A 64 -33.06 -0.71 35.53
C PRO A 64 -33.28 0.22 34.33
N ALA A 65 -33.58 1.51 34.52
CA ALA A 65 -33.73 2.45 33.41
C ALA A 65 -32.39 2.75 32.72
N HIS A 66 -31.33 2.96 33.51
CA HIS A 66 -29.99 3.20 32.97
C HIS A 66 -29.39 1.94 32.32
N ARG A 67 -29.70 0.75 32.84
CA ARG A 67 -29.30 -0.52 32.22
C ARG A 67 -29.91 -0.71 30.84
N VAL A 68 -31.18 -0.35 30.65
CA VAL A 68 -31.84 -0.39 29.34
C VAL A 68 -31.17 0.60 28.37
N HIS A 69 -30.87 1.82 28.80
CA HIS A 69 -30.15 2.79 27.95
C HIS A 69 -28.75 2.31 27.55
N ILE A 70 -27.99 1.74 28.49
CA ILE A 70 -26.65 1.18 28.20
C ILE A 70 -26.77 0.02 27.20
N ILE A 71 -27.75 -0.87 27.38
CA ILE A 71 -27.98 -1.99 26.45
C ILE A 71 -28.35 -1.46 25.06
N VAL A 72 -29.27 -0.50 24.96
CA VAL A 72 -29.67 0.10 23.67
C VAL A 72 -28.50 0.78 22.97
N LEU A 73 -27.70 1.56 23.70
CA LEU A 73 -26.52 2.22 23.13
C LEU A 73 -25.45 1.21 22.69
N SER A 74 -25.24 0.15 23.47
CA SER A 74 -24.32 -0.93 23.10
C SER A 74 -24.77 -1.69 21.85
N LEU A 75 -26.08 -1.97 21.72
CA LEU A 75 -26.65 -2.61 20.54
C LEU A 75 -26.57 -1.68 19.32
N ALA A 76 -26.87 -0.40 19.49
CA ALA A 76 -26.76 0.60 18.42
C ALA A 76 -25.31 0.73 17.93
N LEU A 77 -24.33 0.71 18.84
CA LEU A 77 -22.90 0.69 18.50
C LEU A 77 -22.51 -0.61 17.77
N CYS A 78 -22.96 -1.77 18.25
CA CYS A 78 -22.69 -3.04 17.58
C CYS A 78 -23.27 -3.06 16.16
N VAL A 79 -24.50 -2.56 15.97
CA VAL A 79 -25.14 -2.48 14.65
C VAL A 79 -24.39 -1.51 13.74
N SER A 80 -23.99 -0.34 14.24
CA SER A 80 -23.24 0.62 13.41
C SER A 80 -21.87 0.08 13.00
N VAL A 81 -21.15 -0.59 13.90
CA VAL A 81 -19.89 -1.28 13.58
C VAL A 81 -20.11 -2.38 12.55
N ALA A 82 -21.17 -3.18 12.69
CA ALA A 82 -21.49 -4.23 11.72
C ALA A 82 -21.80 -3.66 10.33
N LEU A 83 -22.58 -2.58 10.24
CA LEU A 83 -22.91 -1.92 8.98
C LEU A 83 -21.68 -1.31 8.30
N VAL A 84 -20.80 -0.65 9.07
CA VAL A 84 -19.54 -0.11 8.54
C VAL A 84 -18.62 -1.24 8.07
N SER A 85 -18.48 -2.30 8.87
CA SER A 85 -17.65 -3.46 8.52
C SER A 85 -18.17 -4.16 7.26
N PHE A 86 -19.49 -4.31 7.13
CA PHE A 86 -20.11 -4.87 5.94
C PHE A 86 -19.91 -3.97 4.72
N GLY A 87 -20.00 -2.64 4.88
CA GLY A 87 -19.71 -1.68 3.84
C GLY A 87 -18.27 -1.78 3.34
N LEU A 88 -17.29 -1.84 4.25
CA LEU A 88 -15.88 -1.98 3.92
C LEU A 88 -15.57 -3.33 3.28
N LEU A 89 -16.15 -4.42 3.79
CA LEU A 89 -15.98 -5.75 3.21
C LEU A 89 -16.58 -5.82 1.80
N ARG A 90 -17.78 -5.27 1.63
CA ARG A 90 -18.43 -5.16 0.32
C ARG A 90 -17.54 -4.36 -0.63
N ASP A 91 -17.08 -3.19 -0.22
CA ASP A 91 -16.23 -2.34 -1.05
C ASP A 91 -14.93 -3.06 -1.43
N TYR A 92 -14.25 -3.70 -0.47
CA TYR A 92 -13.09 -4.54 -0.74
C TYR A 92 -13.39 -5.62 -1.79
N VAL A 93 -14.45 -6.41 -1.58
CA VAL A 93 -14.83 -7.51 -2.48
C VAL A 93 -15.25 -7.00 -3.87
N THR A 94 -15.93 -5.84 -3.97
CA THR A 94 -16.37 -5.28 -5.25
C THR A 94 -15.28 -4.51 -5.98
N SER A 95 -14.31 -3.96 -5.25
CA SER A 95 -13.25 -3.11 -5.79
C SER A 95 -11.98 -3.90 -6.13
N THR A 96 -11.79 -5.10 -5.58
CA THR A 96 -10.72 -6.02 -6.01
C THR A 96 -11.12 -6.79 -7.27
N PRO A 97 -10.40 -6.65 -8.39
CA PRO A 97 -10.68 -7.39 -9.63
C PRO A 97 -10.63 -8.92 -9.45
N CYS A 98 -9.81 -9.39 -8.51
CA CYS A 98 -9.65 -10.79 -8.15
C CYS A 98 -9.69 -10.95 -6.62
N ILE A 99 -10.67 -11.70 -6.11
CA ILE A 99 -10.77 -12.05 -4.67
C ILE A 99 -9.70 -13.08 -4.29
N VAL A 100 -9.36 -13.95 -5.24
CA VAL A 100 -8.34 -14.98 -5.10
C VAL A 100 -7.31 -14.73 -6.20
N ASP A 101 -6.07 -14.51 -5.81
CA ASP A 101 -4.97 -14.41 -6.76
C ASP A 101 -4.85 -15.73 -7.53
N ASN A 102 -4.87 -15.62 -8.86
CA ASN A 102 -4.63 -16.76 -9.72
C ASN A 102 -3.12 -17.05 -9.67
N ASN A 103 -2.73 -18.11 -8.99
CA ASN A 103 -1.32 -18.50 -8.96
C ASN A 103 -0.96 -19.24 -10.26
N ILE A 104 0.33 -19.29 -10.59
CA ILE A 104 0.84 -19.94 -11.82
C ILE A 104 0.33 -21.38 -11.95
N ILE A 105 0.16 -22.10 -10.82
CA ILE A 105 -0.31 -23.49 -10.85
C ILE A 105 -1.77 -23.54 -11.30
N SER A 106 -2.65 -22.70 -10.75
CA SER A 106 -4.05 -22.66 -11.18
C SER A 106 -4.17 -22.20 -12.63
N GLU A 107 -3.36 -21.23 -13.07
CA GLU A 107 -3.31 -20.81 -14.48
C GLU A 107 -2.96 -21.96 -15.42
N GLU A 108 -1.89 -22.70 -15.12
CA GLU A 108 -1.46 -23.82 -15.96
C GLU A 108 -2.40 -25.03 -15.85
N MET A 109 -3.03 -25.26 -14.70
CA MET A 109 -4.00 -26.35 -14.52
C MET A 109 -5.29 -26.13 -15.30
N PHE A 110 -5.77 -24.89 -15.39
CA PHE A 110 -6.99 -24.55 -16.11
C PHE A 110 -6.75 -24.13 -17.56
N ARG A 111 -5.49 -23.96 -17.98
CA ARG A 111 -5.14 -23.71 -19.39
C ARG A 111 -5.61 -24.90 -20.24
N PRO A 112 -6.46 -24.66 -21.27
CA PRO A 112 -6.85 -25.71 -22.20
C PRO A 112 -5.63 -26.35 -22.87
N LYS A 113 -5.69 -27.66 -23.10
CA LYS A 113 -4.62 -28.36 -23.83
C LYS A 113 -4.52 -27.79 -25.25
N VAL A 114 -3.35 -27.30 -25.61
CA VAL A 114 -3.05 -26.80 -26.95
C VAL A 114 -2.99 -27.97 -27.95
N ASP A 115 -3.58 -27.78 -29.13
CA ASP A 115 -3.42 -28.72 -30.24
C ASP A 115 -2.05 -28.54 -30.91
N CYS A 116 -1.10 -29.40 -30.56
CA CYS A 116 0.26 -29.35 -31.10
C CYS A 116 0.36 -29.63 -32.61
N ASN A 117 -0.72 -30.04 -33.30
CA ASN A 117 -0.71 -30.24 -34.75
C ASN A 117 -0.39 -28.93 -35.51
N MET A 118 -0.67 -27.77 -34.92
CA MET A 118 -0.26 -26.48 -35.49
C MET A 118 1.26 -26.37 -35.69
N CYS A 119 2.04 -27.04 -34.84
CA CYS A 119 3.52 -27.03 -34.90
C CYS A 119 4.09 -28.11 -35.83
N LYS A 120 3.27 -29.06 -36.29
CA LYS A 120 3.74 -30.20 -37.07
C LYS A 120 4.19 -29.76 -38.47
N ASP A 121 5.38 -30.20 -38.88
CA ASP A 121 5.95 -29.94 -40.21
C ASP A 121 6.16 -28.44 -40.51
N VAL A 122 6.29 -27.60 -39.47
CA VAL A 122 6.61 -26.17 -39.60
C VAL A 122 8.11 -25.98 -39.42
N PHE A 123 8.85 -25.86 -40.53
CA PHE A 123 10.30 -25.63 -40.52
C PHE A 123 10.67 -24.17 -40.81
N ASN A 124 9.79 -23.42 -41.47
CA ASN A 124 9.98 -22.03 -41.83
C ASN A 124 8.62 -21.30 -41.80
N VAL A 125 8.64 -19.98 -41.63
CA VAL A 125 7.45 -19.14 -41.73
C VAL A 125 7.20 -18.82 -43.22
N PRO A 126 6.04 -19.19 -43.80
CA PRO A 126 5.72 -18.83 -45.17
C PRO A 126 5.61 -17.31 -45.31
N GLU A 127 6.09 -16.79 -46.45
CA GLU A 127 6.01 -15.38 -46.79
C GLU A 127 4.98 -15.16 -47.88
N GLU A 128 4.04 -14.24 -47.63
CA GLU A 128 3.01 -13.84 -48.59
C GLU A 128 3.17 -12.36 -48.92
N LYS A 129 2.83 -11.98 -50.15
CA LYS A 129 2.76 -10.58 -50.60
C LYS A 129 1.34 -10.29 -51.08
N ASP A 130 0.87 -9.07 -50.82
CA ASP A 130 -0.43 -8.59 -51.31
C ASP A 130 -1.60 -9.52 -50.95
N LEU A 131 -1.58 -10.05 -49.73
CA LEU A 131 -2.53 -11.04 -49.24
C LEU A 131 -3.92 -10.42 -49.00
N SER A 132 -4.94 -10.94 -49.69
CA SER A 132 -6.33 -10.52 -49.46
C SER A 132 -6.88 -11.06 -48.13
N ALA A 133 -7.88 -10.38 -47.57
CA ALA A 133 -8.54 -10.81 -46.34
C ALA A 133 -9.18 -12.19 -46.49
N GLU A 134 -9.78 -12.48 -47.65
CA GLU A 134 -10.42 -13.76 -47.97
C GLU A 134 -9.38 -14.88 -48.03
N THR A 135 -8.26 -14.63 -48.72
CA THR A 135 -7.18 -15.61 -48.82
C THR A 135 -6.55 -15.88 -47.45
N PHE A 136 -6.40 -14.85 -46.61
CA PHE A 136 -5.92 -14.99 -45.24
C PHE A 136 -6.89 -15.80 -44.37
N TYR A 137 -8.19 -15.54 -44.51
CA TYR A 137 -9.24 -16.27 -43.79
C TYR A 137 -9.22 -17.76 -44.13
N GLU A 138 -9.21 -18.09 -45.41
CA GLU A 138 -9.25 -19.47 -45.90
C GLU A 138 -7.98 -20.25 -45.57
N LYS A 139 -6.80 -19.62 -45.65
CA LYS A 139 -5.51 -20.33 -45.53
C LYS A 139 -4.87 -20.28 -44.14
N TYR A 140 -5.08 -19.21 -43.36
CA TYR A 140 -4.22 -18.93 -42.19
C TYR A 140 -5.00 -18.75 -40.88
N SER A 141 -6.14 -18.06 -40.88
CA SER A 141 -6.82 -17.53 -39.67
C SER A 141 -7.11 -18.54 -38.55
N PHE A 142 -7.35 -19.81 -38.89
CA PHE A 142 -7.71 -20.85 -37.92
C PHE A 142 -6.73 -22.01 -37.86
N THR A 143 -5.55 -21.85 -38.44
CA THR A 143 -4.54 -22.92 -38.48
C THR A 143 -3.62 -22.94 -37.27
N GLY A 144 -3.55 -21.82 -36.53
CA GLY A 144 -2.53 -21.61 -35.50
C GLY A 144 -1.11 -21.50 -36.06
N ARG A 145 -0.96 -21.37 -37.39
CA ARG A 145 0.35 -21.30 -38.06
C ARG A 145 0.68 -19.86 -38.43
N PRO A 146 1.93 -19.42 -38.19
CA PRO A 146 2.35 -18.06 -38.54
C PRO A 146 2.48 -17.89 -40.05
N VAL A 147 2.30 -16.66 -40.53
CA VAL A 147 2.60 -16.22 -41.89
C VAL A 147 3.19 -14.81 -41.84
N LEU A 148 4.24 -14.57 -42.63
CA LEU A 148 4.84 -13.25 -42.78
C LEU A 148 4.20 -12.55 -43.98
N VAL A 149 3.37 -11.55 -43.72
CA VAL A 149 2.77 -10.74 -44.79
C VAL A 149 3.67 -9.54 -45.10
N LYS A 150 4.28 -9.54 -46.27
CA LYS A 150 5.12 -8.45 -46.77
C LYS A 150 4.26 -7.43 -47.51
N GLY A 151 4.59 -6.15 -47.35
CA GLY A 151 3.93 -5.06 -48.08
C GLY A 151 2.78 -4.36 -47.34
N GLY A 152 2.23 -4.96 -46.28
CA GLY A 152 1.03 -4.44 -45.59
C GLY A 152 1.18 -3.10 -44.86
N ILE A 153 2.42 -2.62 -44.67
CA ILE A 153 2.71 -1.38 -43.94
C ILE A 153 3.50 -0.35 -44.76
N LEU A 154 3.65 -0.56 -46.07
CA LEU A 154 4.49 0.31 -46.92
C LEU A 154 4.02 1.78 -46.91
N ASP A 155 2.71 1.99 -46.83
CA ASP A 155 2.10 3.32 -46.83
C ASP A 155 1.99 3.94 -45.43
N TRP A 156 2.47 3.25 -44.38
CA TRP A 156 2.39 3.78 -43.03
C TRP A 156 3.37 4.95 -42.85
N PRO A 157 2.91 6.13 -42.38
CA PRO A 157 3.79 7.26 -42.09
C PRO A 157 4.92 6.91 -41.11
N ALA A 158 4.69 5.90 -40.26
CA ALA A 158 5.67 5.36 -39.33
C ALA A 158 6.99 4.98 -40.01
N MET A 159 6.96 4.46 -41.24
CA MET A 159 8.16 4.05 -41.98
C MET A 159 9.14 5.21 -42.22
N ASN A 160 8.64 6.45 -42.29
CA ASN A 160 9.45 7.65 -42.52
C ASN A 160 9.56 8.55 -41.28
N THR A 161 8.80 8.26 -40.22
CA THR A 161 8.66 9.15 -39.06
C THR A 161 9.29 8.56 -37.81
N PHE A 162 9.14 7.26 -37.58
CA PHE A 162 9.55 6.63 -36.34
C PHE A 162 11.06 6.41 -36.33
N ASN A 163 11.72 7.11 -35.42
CA ASN A 163 13.13 6.97 -35.10
C ASN A 163 13.34 7.30 -33.62
N PHE A 164 14.56 7.08 -33.12
CA PHE A 164 14.90 7.34 -31.73
C PHE A 164 14.54 8.78 -31.29
N THR A 165 14.87 9.78 -32.09
CA THR A 165 14.58 11.20 -31.80
C THR A 165 13.08 11.47 -31.71
N PHE A 166 12.27 10.87 -32.59
CA PHE A 166 10.82 10.96 -32.54
C PHE A 166 10.29 10.46 -31.20
N PHE A 167 10.67 9.25 -30.78
CA PHE A 167 10.22 8.67 -29.52
C PHE A 167 10.73 9.45 -28.31
N ARG A 168 12.01 9.82 -28.28
CA ARG A 168 12.58 10.68 -27.24
C ARG A 168 11.77 11.96 -27.05
N ASN A 169 11.41 12.63 -28.14
CA ASN A 169 10.62 13.85 -28.09
C ASN A 169 9.16 13.59 -27.66
N LEU A 170 8.56 12.50 -28.12
CA LEU A 170 7.20 12.11 -27.76
C LEU A 170 7.04 11.87 -26.26
N TYR A 171 7.94 11.07 -25.67
CA TYR A 171 7.90 10.77 -24.23
C TYR A 171 8.25 11.98 -23.38
N LYS A 172 9.23 12.82 -23.79
CA LYS A 172 9.56 14.06 -23.06
C LYS A 172 8.44 15.11 -23.10
N LYS A 173 7.64 15.16 -24.17
CA LYS A 173 6.52 16.11 -24.31
C LYS A 173 5.24 15.62 -23.63
N THR A 174 5.03 14.31 -23.55
CA THR A 174 3.83 13.73 -22.97
C THR A 174 3.96 13.70 -21.44
N LYS A 175 3.22 14.58 -20.76
CA LYS A 175 3.23 14.67 -19.29
C LYS A 175 2.84 13.32 -18.67
N GLY A 176 3.69 12.81 -17.78
CA GLY A 176 3.47 11.55 -17.06
C GLY A 176 3.85 10.28 -17.82
N ALA A 177 4.25 10.35 -19.09
CA ALA A 177 4.58 9.14 -19.87
C ALA A 177 5.77 8.36 -19.30
N LEU A 178 6.81 9.05 -18.81
CA LEU A 178 7.96 8.40 -18.17
C LEU A 178 7.63 7.88 -16.77
N GLN A 179 6.78 8.61 -16.03
CA GLN A 179 6.38 8.21 -14.67
C GLN A 179 5.59 6.91 -14.67
N ILE A 180 4.66 6.72 -15.61
CA ILE A 180 3.87 5.48 -15.71
C ILE A 180 4.77 4.27 -15.95
N ILE A 181 5.80 4.39 -16.79
CA ILE A 181 6.76 3.31 -17.06
C ILE A 181 7.52 2.93 -15.78
N GLU A 182 7.91 3.93 -14.98
CA GLU A 182 8.61 3.71 -13.71
C GLU A 182 7.67 3.11 -12.65
N ASP A 183 6.46 3.64 -12.52
CA ASP A 183 5.46 3.20 -11.54
C ASP A 183 5.00 1.75 -11.83
N ASP A 184 4.83 1.40 -13.11
CA ASP A 184 4.41 0.06 -13.55
C ASP A 184 5.60 -0.90 -13.75
N CYS A 185 6.82 -0.48 -13.44
CA CYS A 185 8.06 -1.28 -13.56
C CYS A 185 8.25 -1.90 -14.96
N GLN A 186 7.88 -1.18 -16.01
CA GLN A 186 7.91 -1.69 -17.39
C GLN A 186 9.26 -1.51 -18.10
N PHE A 187 10.26 -0.93 -17.45
CA PHE A 187 11.58 -0.74 -18.05
C PHE A 187 12.50 -1.94 -17.82
N PHE A 188 13.05 -2.49 -18.90
CA PHE A 188 13.93 -3.65 -18.90
C PHE A 188 15.33 -3.27 -19.43
N PRO A 189 16.31 -3.03 -18.56
CA PRO A 189 17.68 -2.74 -18.96
C PRO A 189 18.44 -4.04 -19.26
N TYR A 190 18.73 -4.29 -20.54
CA TYR A 190 19.46 -5.50 -20.95
C TYR A 190 20.95 -5.20 -21.15
N ASN A 191 21.78 -5.51 -20.16
CA ASN A 191 23.24 -5.28 -20.19
C ASN A 191 23.63 -3.85 -20.56
N THR A 192 22.88 -2.88 -20.04
CA THR A 192 23.19 -1.45 -20.16
C THR A 192 23.26 -0.83 -18.77
N GLU A 193 23.82 0.36 -18.69
CA GLU A 193 23.90 1.17 -17.47
C GLU A 193 22.64 2.01 -17.20
N PHE A 194 21.65 1.96 -18.10
CA PHE A 194 20.39 2.70 -17.94
C PHE A 194 19.56 2.10 -16.81
N LEU A 195 19.07 2.94 -15.90
CA LEU A 195 18.19 2.53 -14.80
C LEU A 195 16.72 2.78 -15.12
N THR A 196 16.45 3.78 -15.95
CA THR A 196 15.11 4.19 -16.36
C THR A 196 15.02 4.39 -17.87
N LEU A 197 13.78 4.41 -18.38
CA LEU A 197 13.54 4.84 -19.76
C LEU A 197 14.02 6.28 -19.99
N ALA A 198 13.91 7.14 -18.97
CA ALA A 198 14.39 8.51 -19.05
C ALA A 198 15.91 8.56 -19.30
N ASP A 199 16.68 7.72 -18.63
CA ASP A 199 18.14 7.61 -18.82
C ASP A 199 18.47 7.18 -20.24
N ALA A 200 17.82 6.12 -20.72
CA ALA A 200 18.04 5.61 -22.07
C ALA A 200 17.68 6.66 -23.13
N LEU A 201 16.54 7.35 -23.00
CA LEU A 201 16.15 8.42 -23.90
C LEU A 201 17.04 9.68 -23.80
N ASN A 202 17.97 9.73 -22.84
CA ASN A 202 18.92 10.83 -22.68
C ASN A 202 20.34 10.51 -23.17
N MET A 203 20.56 9.36 -23.82
CA MET A 203 21.83 9.05 -24.47
C MET A 203 22.16 10.02 -25.61
N SER A 204 23.43 10.05 -26.02
CA SER A 204 23.90 10.87 -27.14
C SER A 204 23.26 10.41 -28.46
N ASP A 205 23.10 11.33 -29.40
CA ASP A 205 22.60 11.00 -30.75
C ASP A 205 23.56 10.03 -31.48
N ASP A 206 24.86 10.12 -31.19
CA ASP A 206 25.88 9.24 -31.75
C ASP A 206 25.72 7.80 -31.27
N ARG A 207 25.45 7.62 -29.97
CA ARG A 207 25.17 6.30 -29.39
C ARG A 207 23.82 5.74 -29.85
N ALA A 208 22.79 6.57 -29.89
CA ALA A 208 21.48 6.17 -30.41
C ALA A 208 21.56 5.69 -31.87
N ALA A 209 22.48 6.24 -32.66
CA ALA A 209 22.74 5.85 -34.05
C ALA A 209 23.77 4.71 -34.21
N PHE A 210 24.24 4.09 -33.12
CA PHE A 210 25.27 3.04 -33.13
C PHE A 210 26.52 3.44 -33.91
N LYS A 211 26.97 4.70 -33.78
CA LYS A 211 28.18 5.15 -34.45
C LYS A 211 29.42 4.38 -33.94
N PRO A 212 30.45 4.18 -34.78
CA PRO A 212 31.67 3.51 -34.36
C PRO A 212 32.33 4.19 -33.16
N GLY A 213 32.66 3.41 -32.13
CA GLY A 213 33.27 3.91 -30.89
C GLY A 213 32.30 4.13 -29.73
N GLU A 214 30.99 4.08 -29.98
CA GLU A 214 29.95 4.14 -28.96
C GLU A 214 29.62 2.75 -28.39
N GLU A 215 29.13 2.70 -27.15
CA GLU A 215 28.71 1.46 -26.52
C GLU A 215 27.35 0.98 -27.09
N PRO A 216 27.22 -0.32 -27.46
CA PRO A 216 25.95 -0.86 -27.91
C PRO A 216 24.92 -0.84 -26.79
N TRP A 217 23.65 -0.79 -27.15
CA TRP A 217 22.55 -0.78 -26.19
C TRP A 217 21.34 -1.54 -26.70
N TYR A 218 20.59 -2.11 -25.76
CA TYR A 218 19.31 -2.76 -25.99
C TYR A 218 18.46 -2.62 -24.72
N ILE A 219 17.21 -2.19 -24.89
CA ILE A 219 16.25 -1.97 -23.81
C ILE A 219 14.87 -2.45 -24.24
N GLY A 220 14.03 -2.82 -23.29
CA GLY A 220 12.59 -3.03 -23.49
C GLY A 220 11.77 -2.09 -22.60
N TRP A 221 10.65 -1.58 -23.10
CA TRP A 221 9.70 -0.77 -22.34
C TRP A 221 8.32 -0.70 -23.01
#